data_AF-U2RIF2-F1
#
_entry.id   AF-U2RIF2-F1
#
_cell.length_a   1.000
_cell.length_b   1.000
_cell.length_c   1.000
_cell.angle_alpha   90.00
_cell.angle_beta   90.00
_cell.angle_gamma   90.00
#
_symmetry.space_group_name_H-M   'P 1'
#
loop_
_entity.id
_entity.type
_entity.pdbx_description
1 polymer ?
#
loop_
_entity_poly.entity_id
_entity_poly.type
_entity_poly.pdbx_seq_one_letter_code
_entity_poly.pdbx_strand_id
1 'polypeptide(L)'
;MTYLIYKLKFPNGIHVGANNSLELTDTTVSSDVFYSAFYAEYIRIFGENDRELFQLTENDEFKVSDLLPFKEMKTETVFYVPKPFVNDIERKKMSKL
;
A
#
# COMPACT_ATOMS: atom_id res chain seq x y z
N MET A 1 15.06 -9.95 -4.44
CA MET A 1 13.61 -9.94 -4.73
C MET A 1 13.30 -8.78 -5.65
N THR A 2 12.40 -9.00 -6.60
CA THR A 2 11.93 -7.99 -7.56
C THR A 2 10.48 -7.68 -7.20
N TYR A 3 10.17 -6.41 -6.98
CA TYR A 3 8.81 -5.95 -6.68
C TYR A 3 8.23 -5.19 -7.87
N LEU A 4 6.93 -5.34 -8.09
CA LEU A 4 6.18 -4.51 -9.03
C LEU A 4 5.60 -3.31 -8.28
N ILE A 5 5.78 -2.11 -8.84
CA ILE A 5 5.25 -0.87 -8.25
C ILE A 5 4.05 -0.42 -9.07
N TYR A 6 2.87 -0.47 -8.45
CA TYR A 6 1.63 0.05 -9.01
C TYR A 6 1.34 1.44 -8.44
N LYS A 7 1.29 2.46 -9.32
CA LYS A 7 0.98 3.84 -8.93
C LYS A 7 -0.53 4.09 -9.02
N LEU A 8 -1.20 4.15 -7.88
CA LEU A 8 -2.61 4.51 -7.82
C LEU A 8 -2.75 6.03 -7.78
N LYS A 9 -3.39 6.60 -8.80
CA LYS A 9 -3.77 8.02 -8.84
C LYS A 9 -5.29 8.11 -8.78
N PHE A 10 -5.79 8.78 -7.76
CA PHE A 10 -7.21 8.99 -7.60
C PHE A 10 -7.60 10.34 -8.22
N PRO A 11 -8.66 10.41 -9.04
CA PRO A 11 -9.13 11.66 -9.63
C PRO A 11 -9.69 12.63 -8.58
N ASN A 12 -10.16 12.08 -7.45
CA ASN A 12 -10.67 12.81 -6.30
C ASN A 12 -9.93 12.36 -5.03
N GLY A 13 -10.04 13.14 -3.96
CA GLY A 13 -9.59 12.71 -2.63
C GLY A 13 -10.31 11.42 -2.22
N ILE A 14 -9.55 10.45 -1.73
CA ILE A 14 -10.11 9.23 -1.14
C ILE A 14 -10.31 9.44 0.35
N HIS A 15 -11.37 8.86 0.90
CA HIS A 15 -11.57 8.78 2.33
C HIS A 15 -11.07 7.43 2.83
N VAL A 16 -10.15 7.46 3.78
CA VAL A 16 -9.61 6.25 4.43
C VAL A 16 -9.96 6.36 5.90
N GLY A 17 -11.11 5.79 6.28
CA GLY A 17 -11.63 5.91 7.65
C GLY A 17 -10.63 5.39 8.68
N ALA A 18 -10.44 6.17 9.75
CA ALA A 18 -9.55 5.81 10.86
C ALA A 18 -10.37 5.61 12.15
N ASN A 19 -9.97 4.64 12.99
CA ASN A 19 -10.63 4.34 14.27
C ASN A 19 -12.16 4.18 14.18
N ASN A 20 -12.65 3.54 13.11
CA ASN A 20 -14.09 3.36 12.84
C ASN A 20 -14.90 4.67 12.81
N SER A 21 -14.27 5.79 12.46
CA SER A 21 -14.90 7.11 12.35
C SER A 21 -14.88 7.62 10.92
N LEU A 22 -15.99 8.22 10.47
CA LEU A 22 -16.07 8.94 9.19
C LEU A 22 -15.42 10.33 9.26
N GLU A 23 -15.25 10.89 10.46
CA GLU A 23 -14.65 12.21 10.68
C GLU A 23 -13.12 12.14 10.71
N LEU A 24 -12.55 10.95 10.90
CA LEU A 24 -11.11 10.73 10.92
C LEU A 24 -10.68 10.06 9.61
N THR A 25 -9.59 10.55 9.03
CA THR A 25 -9.01 9.97 7.83
C THR A 25 -7.52 9.73 8.00
N ASP A 26 -7.04 8.59 7.53
CA ASP A 26 -5.63 8.29 7.39
C ASP A 26 -5.09 8.70 6.02
N THR A 27 -3.77 8.88 5.94
CA THR A 27 -3.08 9.26 4.69
C THR A 27 -2.64 8.06 3.86
N THR A 28 -2.69 6.86 4.43
CA THR A 28 -2.26 5.59 3.84
C THR A 28 -3.34 4.55 4.04
N VAL A 29 -3.42 3.57 3.14
CA VAL A 29 -4.33 2.42 3.28
C VAL A 29 -3.51 1.21 3.69
N SER A 30 -3.93 0.53 4.75
CA SER A 30 -3.27 -0.70 5.19
C SER A 30 -3.50 -1.86 4.21
N SER A 31 -2.58 -2.82 4.19
CA SER A 31 -2.60 -3.93 3.24
C SER A 31 -3.85 -4.80 3.34
N ASP A 32 -4.42 -4.98 4.53
CA ASP A 32 -5.64 -5.76 4.79
C ASP A 32 -6.88 -5.10 4.19
N VAL A 33 -7.02 -3.77 4.35
CA VAL A 33 -8.11 -2.99 3.73
C VAL A 33 -7.99 -3.03 2.21
N PHE A 34 -6.78 -2.81 1.69
CA PHE A 34 -6.54 -2.87 0.26
C PHE A 34 -6.80 -4.28 -0.31
N TYR A 35 -6.29 -5.32 0.34
CA TYR A 35 -6.52 -6.70 -0.07
C TYR A 35 -8.00 -7.08 -0.03
N SER A 36 -8.75 -6.63 0.99
CA SER A 36 -10.19 -6.87 1.06
C SER A 36 -10.94 -6.27 -0.13
N ALA A 37 -10.62 -5.03 -0.50
CA ALA A 37 -11.20 -4.38 -1.67
C ALA A 37 -10.78 -5.08 -2.98
N PHE A 38 -9.51 -5.46 -3.09
CA PHE A 38 -8.97 -6.17 -4.24
C PHE A 38 -9.63 -7.55 -4.42
N TYR A 39 -9.80 -8.30 -3.33
CA TYR A 39 -10.44 -9.61 -3.33
C TYR A 39 -11.94 -9.52 -3.65
N ALA A 40 -12.63 -8.50 -3.14
CA ALA A 40 -14.03 -8.25 -3.51
C ALA A 40 -14.20 -8.03 -5.01
N GLU A 41 -13.30 -7.25 -5.64
CA GLU A 41 -13.31 -7.05 -7.09
C GLU A 41 -12.93 -8.31 -7.87
N TYR A 42 -11.98 -9.10 -7.37
CA TYR A 42 -11.64 -10.40 -7.93
C TYR A 42 -12.87 -11.34 -7.97
N ILE A 43 -13.56 -11.50 -6.84
CA ILE A 43 -14.79 -12.32 -6.77
C ILE A 43 -15.88 -11.77 -7.68
N ARG A 44 -16.02 -10.44 -7.80
CA ARG A 44 -16.97 -9.81 -8.73
C ARG A 44 -16.69 -10.17 -10.20
N ILE A 45 -15.42 -10.32 -10.59
CA ILE A 45 -15.00 -10.59 -11.98
C ILE A 45 -15.02 -12.09 -12.29
N PHE A 46 -14.50 -12.93 -11.38
CA PHE A 46 -14.25 -14.36 -11.62
C PHE A 46 -15.30 -15.28 -10.98
N GLY A 47 -16.10 -14.77 -10.04
CA GLY A 47 -17.16 -15.50 -9.34
C GLY A 47 -16.70 -16.12 -8.01
N GLU A 48 -17.66 -16.41 -7.13
CA GLU A 48 -17.42 -16.88 -5.76
C GLU A 48 -16.74 -18.25 -5.65
N ASN A 49 -16.82 -19.06 -6.72
CA ASN A 49 -16.22 -20.39 -6.75
C ASN A 49 -14.74 -20.35 -7.18
N ASP A 50 -14.25 -19.22 -7.69
CA ASP A 50 -12.83 -19.07 -8.00
C ASP A 50 -12.04 -18.81 -6.71
N ARG A 51 -11.00 -19.61 -6.50
CA ARG A 51 -10.17 -19.61 -5.28
C ARG A 51 -8.70 -19.39 -5.57
N GLU A 52 -8.30 -19.12 -6.82
CA GLU A 52 -6.89 -19.03 -7.22
C GLU A 52 -6.16 -17.95 -6.41
N LEU A 53 -6.71 -16.73 -6.34
CA LEU A 53 -6.09 -15.63 -5.60
C LEU A 53 -5.93 -15.93 -4.10
N PHE A 54 -6.91 -16.61 -3.51
CA PHE A 54 -6.86 -17.03 -2.12
C PHE A 54 -5.74 -18.05 -1.89
N GLN A 55 -5.63 -19.05 -2.78
CA GLN A 55 -4.60 -20.08 -2.70
C GLN A 55 -3.19 -19.50 -2.85
N LEU A 56 -2.99 -18.58 -3.82
CA LEU A 56 -1.71 -17.90 -4.01
C LEU A 56 -1.31 -17.08 -2.76
N THR A 57 -2.27 -16.47 -2.08
CA THR A 57 -2.02 -15.70 -0.86
C THR A 57 -1.65 -16.61 0.31
N GLU A 58 -2.36 -17.72 0.52
CA GLU A 58 -2.06 -18.73 1.55
C GLU A 58 -0.69 -19.40 1.35
N ASN A 59 -0.29 -19.59 0.09
CA ASN A 59 1.01 -20.18 -0.27
C ASN A 59 2.18 -19.18 -0.24
N ASP A 60 1.94 -17.93 0.19
CA ASP A 60 2.97 -16.88 0.24
C ASP A 60 3.48 -16.42 -1.16
N GLU A 61 2.76 -16.79 -2.22
CA GLU A 61 3.09 -16.52 -3.63
C GLU A 61 2.57 -15.15 -4.12
N PHE A 62 1.51 -14.65 -3.50
CA PHE A 62 0.95 -13.32 -3.74
C PHE A 62 0.97 -12.47 -2.47
N LYS A 63 1.52 -11.26 -2.57
CA LYS A 63 1.59 -10.29 -1.47
C LYS A 63 1.36 -8.88 -1.98
N VAL A 64 0.73 -8.09 -1.14
CA VAL A 64 0.60 -6.64 -1.32
C VAL A 64 1.11 -5.94 -0.07
N SER A 65 1.75 -4.78 -0.25
CA SER A 65 2.11 -3.91 0.86
C SER A 65 0.95 -2.97 1.22
N ASP A 66 1.13 -2.20 2.28
CA ASP A 66 0.36 -0.97 2.48
C ASP A 66 0.47 -0.07 1.23
N LEU A 67 -0.59 0.71 0.98
CA LEU A 67 -0.56 1.76 -0.03
C LEU A 67 0.19 2.97 0.52
N LEU A 68 1.38 3.19 -0.01
CA LEU A 68 2.29 4.24 0.43
C LEU A 68 2.26 5.45 -0.50
N PRO A 69 2.55 6.66 0.02
CA PRO A 69 2.56 7.86 -0.80
C PRO A 69 3.68 7.81 -1.84
N PHE A 70 3.44 8.47 -2.97
CA PHE A 70 4.49 8.84 -3.93
C PHE A 70 4.24 10.26 -4.42
N LYS A 71 5.31 10.91 -4.88
CA LYS A 71 5.24 12.24 -5.48
C LYS A 71 5.97 12.24 -6.81
N GLU A 72 5.25 12.59 -7.87
CA GLU A 72 5.86 12.86 -9.16
C GLU A 72 6.40 14.30 -9.19
N MET A 73 7.65 14.42 -9.59
CA MET A 73 8.36 15.67 -9.84
C MET A 73 8.67 15.78 -11.33
N LYS A 74 9.16 16.95 -11.77
CA LYS A 74 9.48 17.19 -13.19
C LYS A 74 10.51 16.20 -13.74
N THR A 75 11.45 15.77 -12.91
CA THR A 75 12.61 14.95 -13.31
C THR A 75 12.58 13.54 -12.76
N GLU A 76 11.79 13.27 -11.73
CA GLU A 76 11.81 11.98 -11.03
C GLU A 76 10.48 11.68 -10.32
N THR A 77 10.33 10.44 -9.85
CA THR A 77 9.26 10.05 -8.92
C THR A 77 9.88 9.64 -7.59
N VAL A 78 9.42 10.26 -6.52
CA VAL A 78 9.84 9.94 -5.15
C VAL A 78 8.82 9.00 -4.53
N PHE A 79 9.28 7.83 -4.08
CA PHE A 79 8.47 6.84 -3.36
C PHE A 79 8.80 6.92 -1.87
N TYR A 80 7.76 7.02 -1.04
CA TYR A 80 7.93 7.10 0.41
C TYR A 80 7.76 5.70 1.02
N VAL A 81 8.59 5.39 2.01
CA VAL A 81 8.54 4.14 2.77
C VAL A 81 8.38 4.45 4.25
N PRO A 82 7.72 3.56 5.03
CA PRO A 82 7.56 3.75 6.46
C PRO A 82 8.94 3.83 7.12
N LYS A 83 9.06 4.71 8.11
CA LYS A 83 10.28 4.80 8.91
C LYS A 83 10.50 3.45 9.61
N PRO A 84 11.66 2.79 9.43
CA PRO A 84 11.95 1.56 10.14
C PRO A 84 11.91 1.78 11.65
N PHE A 85 11.26 0.86 12.37
CA PHE A 85 11.14 0.93 13.82
C PHE A 85 12.41 0.46 14.58
N VAL A 86 13.42 -0.01 13.85
CA VAL A 86 14.70 -0.45 14.41
C VAL A 86 15.52 0.75 14.89
N ASN A 87 15.98 0.69 16.14
CA ASN A 87 16.79 1.74 16.77
C ASN A 87 18.28 1.69 16.38
N ASP A 88 18.71 0.65 15.66
CA ASP A 88 20.13 0.37 15.38
C ASP A 88 20.62 0.98 14.05
N ILE A 89 19.82 1.83 13.41
CA ILE A 89 20.25 2.56 12.21
C ILE A 89 20.97 3.83 12.65
N GLU A 90 22.31 3.81 12.63
CA GLU A 90 23.13 5.02 12.79
C GLU A 90 22.77 6.05 11.72
N ARG A 91 22.17 7.17 12.13
CA ARG A 91 21.93 8.29 11.24
C ARG A 91 23.27 8.90 10.85
N LYS A 92 23.67 8.79 9.57
CA LYS A 92 24.73 9.64 9.02
C LYS A 92 24.32 11.10 9.24
N LYS A 93 25.03 11.82 10.12
CA LYS A 93 24.91 13.27 10.25
C LYS A 93 25.35 13.88 8.92
N MET A 94 24.42 14.41 8.15
CA MET A 94 24.78 15.33 7.08
C MET A 94 25.30 16.61 7.73
N SER A 95 26.57 16.94 7.47
CA SER A 95 27.11 18.26 7.79
C SER A 95 26.30 19.31 7.04
N LYS A 96 25.68 20.25 7.76
CA LYS A 96 25.14 21.46 7.16
C LYS A 96 26.30 22.19 6.46
N LEU A 97 26.18 22.34 5.13
CA LEU A 97 26.91 23.34 4.35
C LEU A 97 26.35 24.72 4.67
#